data_AF-A0A7X7Q1V9-F1
#
_entry.id   AF-A0A7X7Q1V9-F1
#
_cell.length_a   1.000
_cell.length_b   1.000
_cell.length_c   1.000
_cell.angle_alpha   90.00
_cell.angle_beta   90.00
_cell.angle_gamma   90.00
#
_symmetry.space_group_name_H-M   'P 1'
#
loop_
_entity.id
_entity.type
_entity.pdbx_description
1 polymer ?
#
loop_
_entity_poly.entity_id
_entity_poly.type
_entity_poly.pdbx_seq_one_letter_code
_entity_poly.pdbx_strand_id
1 'polypeptide(L)'
;MRLEVGNIYVKDVVLGDKTALEDHVLYLNTKELKNLVLEDERIKDVNVVLAKPGESKRITPVKDVIEPRVKVNGGGTIFPGIIGKVDTVGSGRTHVLKGTAVVTVGKIVGFQEGIIDMTGPGAEYTPFSKLLNICIVLEPINGLKQHDYETSARLAGLKVAAFIGQVAKDLEPDEILTYETKPITEQLNEYPDLPKVGYVYMLQTQGLLHDTYVYGVDAKQIIPTLIYPTEVMDGAIVSGNCVSACDKNTTYHHLNNPIIQELYKHHGVDLNFIGVIITNENVYLADKERSSNYTAKLAKFLGLDGVIISQEGFGNPDTDLIMNCKKIELNGIKTVIVTDEYAGRDGLSQSLADADPLATAVVTGGNANEVIVLPPMDEVIGSYAYVNTIAGGFDGSLRADGSIEVEIQAITGATNELGFNKLSAKTI
;
A
#
# COMPACT_ATOMS: atom_id res chain seq x y z
N MET A 1 -9.90 -21.40 -2.54
CA MET A 1 -10.29 -20.01 -2.81
C MET A 1 -9.78 -19.63 -4.19
N ARG A 2 -10.66 -19.17 -5.09
CA ARG A 2 -10.33 -18.88 -6.49
C ARG A 2 -10.91 -17.53 -6.90
N LEU A 3 -10.05 -16.63 -7.37
CA LEU A 3 -10.39 -15.27 -7.78
C LEU A 3 -9.98 -15.04 -9.24
N GLU A 4 -10.87 -14.44 -10.00
CA GLU A 4 -10.58 -13.83 -11.29
C GLU A 4 -10.47 -12.31 -11.11
N VAL A 5 -9.32 -11.76 -11.50
CA VAL A 5 -9.10 -10.31 -11.58
C VAL A 5 -9.23 -9.89 -13.04
N GLY A 6 -10.33 -9.20 -13.34
CA GLY A 6 -10.63 -8.64 -14.65
C GLY A 6 -10.06 -7.24 -14.78
N ASN A 7 -8.94 -7.07 -15.47
CA ASN A 7 -8.34 -5.77 -15.74
C ASN A 7 -9.08 -5.11 -16.91
N ILE A 8 -9.58 -3.89 -16.69
CA ILE A 8 -10.08 -3.00 -17.73
C ILE A 8 -9.13 -1.81 -17.78
N TYR A 9 -8.42 -1.66 -18.89
CA TYR A 9 -7.41 -0.61 -19.02
C TYR A 9 -8.08 0.73 -19.26
N VAL A 10 -7.71 1.75 -18.49
CA VAL A 10 -8.17 3.12 -18.69
C VAL A 10 -7.06 3.92 -19.37
N LYS A 11 -7.39 4.57 -20.48
CA LYS A 11 -6.47 5.36 -21.30
C LYS A 11 -6.53 6.84 -20.96
N ASP A 12 -7.68 7.32 -20.49
CA ASP A 12 -7.82 8.71 -20.05
C ASP A 12 -8.92 8.88 -19.00
N VAL A 13 -8.85 9.98 -18.25
CA VAL A 13 -9.89 10.41 -17.29
C VAL A 13 -10.29 11.85 -17.60
N VAL A 14 -11.58 12.13 -17.59
CA VAL A 14 -12.13 13.47 -17.82
C VAL A 14 -13.23 13.81 -16.82
N LEU A 15 -13.24 15.06 -16.34
CA LEU A 15 -14.33 15.59 -15.53
C LEU A 15 -15.47 16.08 -16.44
N GLY A 16 -16.71 15.79 -16.06
CA GLY A 16 -17.89 16.20 -16.82
C GLY A 16 -19.18 16.10 -16.01
N ASP A 17 -20.29 15.89 -16.70
CA ASP A 17 -21.64 15.81 -16.11
C ASP A 17 -22.17 14.38 -15.96
N LYS A 18 -21.36 13.36 -16.28
CA LYS A 18 -21.73 11.93 -16.18
C LYS A 18 -20.59 11.10 -15.60
N THR A 19 -20.94 10.03 -14.90
CA THR A 19 -20.00 9.01 -14.42
C THR A 19 -20.16 7.73 -15.24
N ALA A 20 -19.18 7.42 -16.09
CA ALA A 20 -19.23 6.26 -16.99
C ALA A 20 -17.82 5.91 -17.52
N LEU A 21 -17.64 4.66 -17.98
CA LEU A 21 -16.46 4.27 -18.75
C LEU A 21 -16.89 3.94 -20.19
N GLU A 22 -16.36 4.69 -21.15
CA GLU A 22 -16.67 4.53 -22.59
C GLU A 22 -15.36 4.57 -23.38
N ASP A 23 -15.11 3.57 -24.23
CA ASP A 23 -13.91 3.48 -25.07
C ASP A 23 -12.58 3.67 -24.29
N HIS A 24 -12.51 3.08 -23.09
CA HIS A 24 -11.39 3.22 -22.14
C HIS A 24 -11.17 4.65 -21.60
N VAL A 25 -12.13 5.56 -21.74
CA VAL A 25 -12.12 6.90 -21.15
C VAL A 25 -13.10 6.93 -19.98
N LEU A 26 -12.58 7.23 -18.80
CA LEU A 26 -13.37 7.35 -17.57
C LEU A 26 -13.89 8.78 -17.44
N TYR A 27 -15.19 8.94 -17.61
CA TYR A 27 -15.92 10.19 -17.36
C TYR A 27 -16.35 10.21 -15.89
N LEU A 28 -16.12 11.33 -15.21
CA LEU A 28 -16.47 11.50 -13.79
C LEU A 28 -17.36 12.72 -13.60
N ASN A 29 -18.53 12.51 -12.98
CA ASN A 29 -19.39 13.61 -12.57
C ASN A 29 -18.87 14.22 -11.26
N THR A 30 -18.30 15.42 -11.34
CA THR A 30 -17.74 16.10 -10.17
C THR A 30 -18.79 16.35 -9.08
N LYS A 31 -20.06 16.60 -9.44
CA LYS A 31 -21.13 16.81 -8.45
C LYS A 31 -21.46 15.54 -7.67
N GLU A 32 -21.51 14.40 -8.35
CA GLU A 32 -21.74 13.10 -7.70
C GLU A 32 -20.62 12.77 -6.72
N LEU A 33 -19.36 12.94 -7.13
CA LEU A 33 -18.20 12.71 -6.28
C LEU A 33 -18.19 13.65 -5.07
N LYS A 34 -18.47 14.93 -5.27
CA LYS A 34 -18.57 15.90 -4.16
C LYS A 34 -19.68 15.53 -3.18
N ASN A 35 -20.87 15.21 -3.69
CA ASN A 35 -21.99 14.84 -2.83
C ASN A 35 -21.69 13.58 -2.01
N LEU A 36 -21.07 12.56 -2.61
CA LEU A 36 -20.68 11.33 -1.92
C LEU A 36 -19.72 11.58 -0.75
N VAL A 37 -18.73 12.45 -0.96
CA VAL A 37 -17.75 12.80 0.10
C VAL A 37 -18.40 13.65 1.19
N LEU A 38 -19.28 14.59 0.82
CA LEU A 38 -19.97 15.50 1.74
C LEU A 38 -21.11 14.83 2.53
N GLU A 39 -21.40 13.55 2.30
CA GLU A 39 -22.23 12.75 3.23
C GLU A 39 -21.61 12.66 4.63
N ASP A 40 -20.29 12.82 4.74
CA ASP A 40 -19.60 12.92 6.02
C ASP A 40 -19.58 14.38 6.49
N GLU A 41 -20.43 14.70 7.47
CA GLU A 41 -20.59 16.05 8.03
C GLU A 41 -19.30 16.65 8.64
N ARG A 42 -18.26 15.82 8.83
CA ARG A 42 -16.93 16.26 9.28
C ARG A 42 -16.12 16.92 8.15
N ILE A 43 -16.51 16.75 6.90
CA ILE A 43 -15.90 17.37 5.72
C ILE A 43 -16.69 18.61 5.34
N LYS A 44 -16.00 19.75 5.24
CA LYS A 44 -16.59 21.05 4.90
C LYS A 44 -16.71 21.22 3.39
N ASP A 45 -15.66 20.88 2.65
CA ASP A 45 -15.63 20.97 1.19
C ASP A 45 -14.69 19.91 0.60
N VAL A 46 -14.86 19.65 -0.68
CA VAL A 46 -14.01 18.76 -1.46
C VAL A 46 -13.84 19.28 -2.88
N ASN A 47 -12.59 19.27 -3.36
CA ASN A 47 -12.26 19.55 -4.74
C ASN A 47 -11.76 18.29 -5.44
N VAL A 48 -12.18 18.10 -6.69
CA VAL A 48 -11.74 16.97 -7.52
C VAL A 48 -10.83 17.51 -8.59
N VAL A 49 -9.57 17.08 -8.60
CA VAL A 49 -8.55 17.52 -9.56
C VAL A 49 -7.93 16.30 -10.21
N LEU A 50 -7.65 16.37 -11.51
CA LEU A 50 -6.96 15.30 -12.23
C LEU A 50 -5.49 15.63 -12.36
N ALA A 51 -4.63 14.63 -12.16
CA ALA A 51 -3.20 14.71 -12.45
C ALA A 51 -2.81 13.53 -13.34
N LYS A 52 -2.39 13.83 -14.58
CA LYS A 52 -2.07 12.82 -15.59
C LYS A 52 -0.55 12.69 -15.75
N PRO A 53 -0.04 11.53 -16.19
CA PRO A 53 1.39 11.32 -16.38
C PRO A 53 2.02 12.38 -17.29
N GLY A 54 3.12 12.97 -16.85
CA GLY A 54 3.88 13.98 -17.60
C GLY A 54 3.39 15.42 -17.45
N GLU A 55 2.24 15.67 -16.82
CA GLU A 55 1.80 17.04 -16.51
C GLU A 55 2.72 17.71 -15.47
N SER A 56 2.90 19.03 -15.57
CA SER A 56 3.63 19.85 -14.60
C SER A 56 2.80 20.07 -13.33
N LYS A 57 2.57 18.97 -12.59
CA LYS A 57 1.72 18.94 -11.39
C LYS A 57 2.41 18.20 -10.25
N ARG A 58 2.26 18.75 -9.04
CA ARG A 58 2.65 18.10 -7.77
C ARG A 58 1.43 17.84 -6.92
N ILE A 59 1.28 16.62 -6.42
CA ILE A 59 0.27 16.26 -5.44
C ILE A 59 0.95 16.19 -4.08
N THR A 60 0.51 17.04 -3.14
CA THR A 60 1.01 17.01 -1.77
C THR A 60 0.02 17.71 -0.85
N PRO A 61 -0.25 17.19 0.35
CA PRO A 61 0.26 15.94 0.88
C PRO A 61 -0.68 14.77 0.58
N VAL A 62 -0.09 13.62 0.29
CA VAL A 62 -0.79 12.41 -0.17
C VAL A 62 -1.11 11.50 1.01
N LYS A 63 -2.40 11.34 1.33
CA LYS A 63 -2.87 10.51 2.45
C LYS A 63 -2.99 9.03 2.11
N ASP A 64 -3.49 8.70 0.94
CA ASP A 64 -3.57 7.33 0.45
C ASP A 64 -3.71 7.34 -1.07
N VAL A 65 -3.34 6.22 -1.69
CA VAL A 65 -3.55 5.97 -3.12
C VAL A 65 -4.34 4.68 -3.21
N ILE A 66 -5.42 4.66 -3.99
CA ILE A 66 -6.38 3.55 -4.01
C ILE A 66 -6.73 3.22 -5.46
N GLU A 67 -6.61 1.96 -5.87
CA GLU A 67 -7.06 1.53 -7.20
C GLU A 67 -8.58 1.30 -7.20
N PRO A 68 -9.36 1.93 -8.10
CA PRO A 68 -10.78 1.68 -8.21
C PRO A 68 -11.06 0.23 -8.67
N ARG A 69 -11.90 -0.47 -7.91
CA ARG A 69 -12.26 -1.88 -8.15
C ARG A 69 -13.73 -2.12 -7.82
N VAL A 70 -14.32 -3.16 -8.41
CA VAL A 70 -15.68 -3.62 -8.08
C VAL A 70 -15.77 -5.13 -8.05
N LYS A 71 -16.47 -5.64 -7.03
CA LYS A 71 -16.83 -7.06 -6.94
C LYS A 71 -18.00 -7.35 -7.88
N VAL A 72 -17.78 -8.20 -8.88
CA VAL A 72 -18.80 -8.56 -9.88
C VAL A 72 -19.64 -9.73 -9.40
N ASN A 73 -18.97 -10.78 -8.92
CA ASN A 73 -19.58 -11.94 -8.31
C ASN A 73 -18.65 -12.57 -7.26
N GLY A 74 -19.18 -13.51 -6.49
CA GLY A 74 -18.55 -14.02 -5.28
C GLY A 74 -19.19 -13.40 -4.03
N GLY A 75 -18.74 -13.86 -2.86
CA GLY A 75 -19.14 -13.26 -1.58
C GLY A 75 -18.52 -11.88 -1.36
N GLY A 76 -19.13 -11.09 -0.48
CA GLY A 76 -18.64 -9.78 -0.07
C GLY A 76 -18.65 -8.66 -1.13
N THR A 77 -17.95 -7.57 -0.80
CA THR A 77 -17.70 -6.40 -1.67
C THR A 77 -16.28 -5.90 -1.44
N ILE A 78 -15.79 -5.00 -2.29
CA ILE A 78 -14.49 -4.35 -2.07
C ILE A 78 -14.49 -3.58 -0.74
N PHE A 79 -13.35 -3.61 -0.04
CA PHE A 79 -13.14 -3.04 1.30
C PHE A 79 -14.15 -3.57 2.34
N PRO A 80 -14.20 -4.90 2.56
CA PRO A 80 -15.15 -5.53 3.47
C PRO A 80 -14.95 -5.05 4.91
N GLY A 81 -16.06 -4.79 5.60
CA GLY A 81 -16.06 -4.28 6.98
C GLY A 81 -15.76 -2.77 7.10
N ILE A 82 -15.51 -2.07 5.99
CA ILE A 82 -15.25 -0.63 5.97
C ILE A 82 -16.28 0.09 5.11
N ILE A 83 -16.28 -0.21 3.81
CA ILE A 83 -17.30 0.27 2.86
C ILE A 83 -18.35 -0.82 2.68
N GLY A 84 -17.88 -2.05 2.51
CA GLY A 84 -18.72 -3.24 2.45
C GLY A 84 -19.24 -3.69 3.79
N LYS A 85 -20.29 -4.52 3.76
CA LYS A 85 -20.62 -5.35 4.92
C LYS A 85 -19.45 -6.30 5.24
N VAL A 86 -19.35 -6.71 6.50
CA VAL A 86 -18.37 -7.71 6.92
C VAL A 86 -18.75 -9.05 6.29
N ASP A 87 -17.90 -9.54 5.39
CA ASP A 87 -17.98 -10.84 4.72
C ASP A 87 -16.59 -11.23 4.23
N THR A 88 -16.33 -12.51 4.02
CA THR A 88 -15.04 -12.98 3.49
C THR A 88 -14.98 -12.75 1.98
N VAL A 89 -13.86 -12.17 1.52
CA VAL A 89 -13.62 -11.88 0.09
C VAL A 89 -12.56 -12.82 -0.50
N GLY A 90 -12.05 -12.54 -1.69
CA GLY A 90 -10.99 -13.33 -2.34
C GLY A 90 -11.48 -14.48 -3.22
N SER A 91 -12.79 -14.60 -3.49
CA SER A 91 -13.37 -15.59 -4.41
C SER A 91 -14.31 -14.97 -5.45
N GLY A 92 -14.46 -15.58 -6.62
CA GLY A 92 -15.36 -15.09 -7.69
C GLY A 92 -14.63 -14.18 -8.66
N ARG A 93 -15.22 -13.04 -9.03
CA ARG A 93 -14.62 -12.10 -9.98
C ARG A 93 -14.66 -10.66 -9.48
N THR A 94 -13.53 -9.97 -9.66
CA THR A 94 -13.35 -8.55 -9.34
C THR A 94 -12.83 -7.83 -10.56
N HIS A 95 -13.50 -6.74 -10.96
CA HIS A 95 -13.01 -5.88 -12.04
C HIS A 95 -12.18 -4.73 -11.47
N VAL A 96 -11.14 -4.35 -12.21
CA VAL A 96 -10.14 -3.34 -11.83
C VAL A 96 -10.01 -2.32 -12.95
N LEU A 97 -10.11 -1.03 -12.60
CA LEU A 97 -9.85 0.06 -13.54
C LEU A 97 -8.36 0.35 -13.61
N LYS A 98 -7.64 -0.46 -14.39
CA LYS A 98 -6.18 -0.47 -14.44
C LYS A 98 -5.64 0.82 -15.08
N GLY A 99 -4.59 1.38 -14.46
CA GLY A 99 -3.98 2.64 -14.90
C GLY A 99 -4.56 3.88 -14.23
N THR A 100 -5.51 3.73 -13.29
CA THR A 100 -6.09 4.82 -12.52
C THR A 100 -5.79 4.68 -11.04
N ALA A 101 -5.84 5.80 -10.33
CA ALA A 101 -5.89 5.79 -8.87
C ALA A 101 -6.73 6.95 -8.34
N VAL A 102 -7.44 6.71 -7.24
CA VAL A 102 -7.98 7.75 -6.39
C VAL A 102 -6.91 8.12 -5.37
N VAL A 103 -6.54 9.40 -5.35
CA VAL A 103 -5.53 9.92 -4.42
C VAL A 103 -6.25 10.78 -3.39
N THR A 104 -6.24 10.35 -2.14
CA THR A 104 -6.77 11.16 -1.04
C THR A 104 -5.74 12.24 -0.72
N VAL A 105 -6.14 13.49 -0.85
CA VAL A 105 -5.29 14.66 -0.62
C VAL A 105 -5.98 15.53 0.41
N GLY A 106 -5.25 16.13 1.33
CA GLY A 106 -5.89 17.03 2.28
C GLY A 106 -4.92 17.62 3.26
N LYS A 107 -5.44 18.48 4.15
CA LYS A 107 -4.68 18.91 5.32
C LYS A 107 -4.18 17.66 6.06
N ILE A 108 -2.96 17.65 6.60
CA ILE A 108 -2.44 16.50 7.33
C ILE A 108 -2.58 16.71 8.83
N VAL A 109 -2.77 15.61 9.53
CA VAL A 109 -2.66 15.51 10.97
C VAL A 109 -1.22 15.28 11.45
N GLY A 110 -0.44 14.42 10.77
CA GLY A 110 0.97 14.14 11.02
C GLY A 110 1.94 14.76 10.00
N PHE A 111 3.24 14.70 10.27
CA PHE A 111 4.30 15.31 9.44
C PHE A 111 4.92 14.33 8.43
N GLN A 112 4.21 13.28 8.02
CA GLN A 112 4.81 12.17 7.26
C GLN A 112 4.10 11.86 5.93
N GLU A 113 3.05 12.59 5.55
CA GLU A 113 2.35 12.34 4.27
C GLU A 113 3.08 12.96 3.07
N GLY A 114 3.13 12.20 1.99
CA GLY A 114 4.13 12.32 0.93
C GLY A 114 3.83 13.28 -0.23
N ILE A 115 4.79 13.30 -1.14
CA ILE A 115 4.77 14.03 -2.41
C ILE A 115 4.67 13.03 -3.58
N ILE A 116 3.81 13.33 -4.55
CA ILE A 116 3.83 12.72 -5.89
C ILE A 116 4.07 13.82 -6.91
N ASP A 117 5.19 13.76 -7.62
CA ASP A 117 5.44 14.57 -8.81
C ASP A 117 5.01 13.79 -10.06
N MET A 118 4.25 14.43 -10.95
CA MET A 118 3.78 13.81 -12.19
C MET A 118 4.80 13.89 -13.34
N THR A 119 5.85 14.69 -13.17
CA THR A 119 6.96 14.83 -14.12
C THR A 119 8.28 15.17 -13.39
N GLY A 120 9.39 15.18 -14.11
CA GLY A 120 10.71 15.49 -13.54
C GLY A 120 11.29 14.36 -12.67
N PRO A 121 12.35 14.64 -11.90
CA PRO A 121 13.11 13.61 -11.19
C PRO A 121 12.29 12.90 -10.10
N GLY A 122 11.42 13.61 -9.38
CA GLY A 122 10.53 12.98 -8.38
C GLY A 122 9.57 11.94 -8.97
N ALA A 123 9.16 12.12 -10.23
CA ALA A 123 8.27 11.18 -10.93
C ALA A 123 8.94 9.83 -11.23
N GLU A 124 10.27 9.76 -11.24
CA GLU A 124 11.01 8.49 -11.43
C GLU A 124 10.97 7.62 -10.19
N TYR A 125 10.82 8.23 -9.01
CA TYR A 125 10.82 7.57 -7.71
C TYR A 125 9.44 7.18 -7.22
N THR A 126 8.34 7.62 -7.83
CA THR A 126 7.00 7.20 -7.40
C THR A 126 6.29 6.38 -8.48
N PRO A 127 5.73 5.20 -8.17
CA PRO A 127 4.96 4.42 -9.14
C PRO A 127 3.69 5.17 -9.59
N PHE A 128 3.21 6.11 -8.76
CA PHE A 128 1.95 6.81 -8.97
C PHE A 128 2.02 7.92 -10.02
N SER A 129 3.22 8.35 -10.43
CA SER A 129 3.40 9.31 -11.53
C SER A 129 2.96 8.74 -12.88
N LYS A 130 2.82 7.41 -12.98
CA LYS A 130 2.41 6.68 -14.20
C LYS A 130 0.92 6.42 -14.26
N LEU A 131 0.16 6.82 -13.25
CA LEU A 131 -1.29 6.62 -13.16
C LEU A 131 -2.05 7.89 -13.54
N LEU A 132 -3.29 7.68 -13.98
CA LEU A 132 -4.30 8.73 -14.10
C LEU A 132 -4.87 8.97 -12.70
N ASN A 133 -4.31 9.96 -12.00
CA ASN A 133 -4.65 10.26 -10.61
C ASN A 133 -5.89 11.15 -10.54
N ILE A 134 -6.87 10.70 -9.76
CA ILE A 134 -8.12 11.38 -9.42
C ILE A 134 -7.96 11.87 -7.98
N CYS A 135 -7.50 13.10 -7.83
CA CYS A 135 -7.20 13.69 -6.53
C CYS A 135 -8.46 14.21 -5.85
N ILE A 136 -8.75 13.68 -4.67
CA ILE A 136 -9.85 14.10 -3.80
C ILE A 136 -9.26 14.99 -2.72
N VAL A 137 -9.31 16.31 -2.94
CA VAL A 137 -8.72 17.32 -2.07
C VAL A 137 -9.75 17.72 -1.00
N LEU A 138 -9.51 17.28 0.23
CA LEU A 138 -10.43 17.43 1.35
C LEU A 138 -10.16 18.69 2.19
N GLU A 139 -11.23 19.39 2.55
CA GLU A 139 -11.21 20.44 3.58
C GLU A 139 -12.08 20.02 4.77
N PRO A 140 -11.51 19.77 5.96
CA PRO A 140 -12.31 19.43 7.15
C PRO A 140 -13.02 20.64 7.74
N ILE A 141 -14.05 20.40 8.55
CA ILE A 141 -14.64 21.46 9.39
C ILE A 141 -13.61 22.02 10.39
N ASN A 142 -13.79 23.29 10.76
CA ASN A 142 -12.90 23.95 11.72
C ASN A 142 -12.91 23.26 13.08
N GLY A 143 -11.73 23.03 13.66
CA GLY A 143 -11.59 22.44 15.00
C GLY A 143 -11.87 20.95 15.09
N LEU A 144 -12.04 20.25 13.95
CA LEU A 144 -12.14 18.79 13.93
C LEU A 144 -10.90 18.16 14.56
N LYS A 145 -11.11 17.17 15.44
CA LYS A 145 -10.01 16.44 16.04
C LYS A 145 -9.27 15.65 14.97
N GLN A 146 -7.95 15.65 15.11
CA GLN A 146 -7.00 14.95 14.27
C GLN A 146 -7.41 13.51 13.93
N HIS A 147 -7.65 12.67 14.94
CA HIS A 147 -8.07 11.27 14.74
C HIS A 147 -9.40 11.13 13.96
N ASP A 148 -10.35 12.02 14.20
CA ASP A 148 -11.66 11.96 13.53
C ASP A 148 -11.54 12.37 12.07
N TYR A 149 -10.65 13.33 11.77
CA TYR A 149 -10.36 13.74 10.42
C TYR A 149 -9.64 12.65 9.62
N GLU A 150 -8.65 11.98 10.21
CA GLU A 150 -7.95 10.85 9.56
C GLU A 150 -8.91 9.73 9.16
N THR A 151 -9.85 9.40 10.05
CA THR A 151 -10.92 8.45 9.74
C THR A 151 -11.78 8.94 8.57
N SER A 152 -12.17 10.22 8.56
CA SER A 152 -13.00 10.81 7.50
C SER A 152 -12.28 10.82 6.15
N ALA A 153 -11.00 11.18 6.14
CA ALA A 153 -10.17 11.23 4.93
C ALA A 153 -9.99 9.83 4.32
N ARG A 154 -9.69 8.83 5.14
CA ARG A 154 -9.60 7.43 4.69
C ARG A 154 -10.92 6.96 4.09
N LEU A 155 -12.04 7.20 4.77
CA LEU A 155 -13.36 6.79 4.28
C LEU A 155 -13.73 7.50 2.97
N ALA A 156 -13.40 8.79 2.81
CA ALA A 156 -13.66 9.53 1.59
C ALA A 156 -12.94 8.88 0.38
N GLY A 157 -11.65 8.58 0.51
CA GLY A 157 -10.88 7.89 -0.53
C GLY A 157 -11.45 6.53 -0.91
N LEU A 158 -11.72 5.69 0.10
CA LEU A 158 -12.24 4.33 -0.12
C LEU A 158 -13.64 4.35 -0.73
N LYS A 159 -14.53 5.25 -0.27
CA LYS A 159 -15.87 5.44 -0.86
C LYS A 159 -15.79 5.87 -2.32
N VAL A 160 -14.95 6.86 -2.64
CA VAL A 160 -14.79 7.35 -4.01
C VAL A 160 -14.22 6.26 -4.92
N ALA A 161 -13.19 5.52 -4.47
CA ALA A 161 -12.63 4.41 -5.25
C ALA A 161 -13.65 3.30 -5.50
N ALA A 162 -14.44 2.92 -4.48
CA ALA A 162 -15.50 1.94 -4.61
C ALA A 162 -16.64 2.41 -5.53
N PHE A 163 -17.01 3.69 -5.47
CA PHE A 163 -18.02 4.30 -6.34
C PHE A 163 -17.56 4.32 -7.79
N ILE A 164 -16.35 4.82 -8.06
CA ILE A 164 -15.76 4.84 -9.40
C ILE A 164 -15.63 3.42 -9.95
N GLY A 165 -15.24 2.44 -9.12
CA GLY A 165 -15.18 1.04 -9.53
C GLY A 165 -16.51 0.50 -10.06
N GLN A 166 -17.66 0.99 -9.58
CA GLN A 166 -18.98 0.48 -10.02
C GLN A 166 -19.23 0.62 -11.52
N VAL A 167 -18.61 1.59 -12.19
CA VAL A 167 -18.78 1.77 -13.65
C VAL A 167 -18.31 0.56 -14.45
N ALA A 168 -17.44 -0.28 -13.85
CA ALA A 168 -16.89 -1.48 -14.48
C ALA A 168 -17.70 -2.75 -14.26
N LYS A 169 -18.78 -2.70 -13.45
CA LYS A 169 -19.44 -3.91 -12.94
C LYS A 169 -19.97 -4.84 -14.03
N ASP A 170 -20.57 -4.25 -15.06
CA ASP A 170 -21.23 -4.97 -16.17
C ASP A 170 -20.40 -4.95 -17.46
N LEU A 171 -19.14 -4.51 -17.39
CA LEU A 171 -18.23 -4.44 -18.56
C LEU A 171 -17.40 -5.71 -18.70
N GLU A 172 -17.06 -6.09 -19.93
CA GLU A 172 -16.12 -7.19 -20.16
C GLU A 172 -14.66 -6.70 -19.95
N PRO A 173 -13.83 -7.43 -19.16
CA PRO A 173 -12.42 -7.10 -19.01
C PRO A 173 -11.59 -7.25 -20.29
N ASP A 174 -10.53 -6.45 -20.40
CA ASP A 174 -9.51 -6.59 -21.44
C ASP A 174 -8.59 -7.80 -21.19
N GLU A 175 -8.36 -8.10 -19.92
CA GLU A 175 -7.51 -9.20 -19.46
C GLU A 175 -8.13 -9.82 -18.21
N ILE A 176 -8.10 -11.15 -18.12
CA ILE A 176 -8.52 -11.89 -16.93
C ILE A 176 -7.32 -12.68 -16.40
N LEU A 177 -6.92 -12.38 -15.17
CA LEU A 177 -5.92 -13.14 -14.41
C LEU A 177 -6.64 -14.02 -13.39
N THR A 178 -6.28 -15.30 -13.33
CA THR A 178 -6.88 -16.25 -12.38
C THR A 178 -5.88 -16.64 -11.32
N TYR A 179 -6.31 -16.54 -10.06
CA TYR A 179 -5.54 -16.93 -8.89
C TYR A 179 -6.30 -17.98 -8.10
N GLU A 180 -5.61 -19.01 -7.63
CA GLU A 180 -6.22 -20.07 -6.84
C GLU A 180 -5.26 -20.55 -5.74
N THR A 181 -5.81 -20.68 -4.54
CA THR A 181 -5.16 -21.33 -3.41
C THR A 181 -6.16 -22.31 -2.81
N LYS A 182 -5.83 -23.59 -2.81
CA LYS A 182 -6.70 -24.68 -2.34
C LYS A 182 -6.75 -24.73 -0.80
N PRO A 183 -7.70 -25.47 -0.21
CA PRO A 183 -7.66 -25.79 1.20
C PRO A 183 -6.30 -26.38 1.59
N ILE A 184 -5.81 -26.08 2.80
CA ILE A 184 -4.41 -26.32 3.17
C ILE A 184 -3.93 -27.75 2.95
N THR A 185 -4.75 -28.76 3.24
CA THR A 185 -4.41 -30.17 3.02
C THR A 185 -4.26 -30.52 1.55
N GLU A 186 -5.02 -29.88 0.67
CA GLU A 186 -4.89 -30.06 -0.78
C GLU A 186 -3.69 -29.27 -1.31
N GLN A 187 -3.53 -28.02 -0.89
CA GLN A 187 -2.43 -27.14 -1.29
C GLN A 187 -1.06 -27.75 -0.97
N LEU A 188 -0.89 -28.30 0.24
CA LEU A 188 0.35 -28.96 0.66
C LEU A 188 0.70 -30.19 -0.19
N ASN A 189 -0.30 -30.88 -0.73
CA ASN A 189 -0.11 -32.12 -1.50
C ASN A 189 -0.09 -31.89 -3.02
N GLU A 190 -0.34 -30.67 -3.51
CA GLU A 190 -0.46 -30.40 -4.94
C GLU A 190 0.88 -30.54 -5.67
N TYR A 191 1.95 -30.01 -5.09
CA TYR A 191 3.31 -30.08 -5.62
C TYR A 191 4.27 -30.59 -4.54
N PRO A 192 4.25 -31.91 -4.24
CA PRO A 192 4.97 -32.48 -3.10
C PRO A 192 6.49 -32.41 -3.23
N ASP A 193 7.02 -32.31 -4.45
CA ASP A 193 8.46 -32.26 -4.74
C ASP A 193 9.02 -30.82 -4.75
N LEU A 194 8.17 -29.80 -4.66
CA LEU A 194 8.58 -28.38 -4.64
C LEU A 194 8.68 -27.85 -3.20
N PRO A 195 9.58 -26.88 -2.92
CA PRO A 195 9.68 -26.27 -1.61
C PRO A 195 8.37 -25.54 -1.25
N LYS A 196 7.86 -25.79 -0.04
CA LYS A 196 6.66 -25.17 0.50
C LYS A 196 7.02 -23.77 0.99
N VAL A 197 6.58 -22.75 0.27
CA VAL A 197 6.91 -21.35 0.55
C VAL A 197 5.68 -20.61 1.05
N GLY A 198 5.82 -19.88 2.15
CA GLY A 198 4.80 -18.95 2.64
C GLY A 198 5.27 -17.50 2.59
N TYR A 199 4.34 -16.59 2.86
CA TYR A 199 4.62 -15.15 2.96
C TYR A 199 4.19 -14.64 4.34
N VAL A 200 5.12 -14.07 5.09
CA VAL A 200 4.82 -13.31 6.31
C VAL A 200 4.70 -11.85 5.91
N TYR A 201 3.46 -11.35 5.94
CA TYR A 201 3.13 -10.00 5.60
C TYR A 201 2.98 -9.18 6.89
N MET A 202 4.02 -8.40 7.22
CA MET A 202 3.97 -7.48 8.35
C MET A 202 3.08 -6.28 8.00
N LEU A 203 2.22 -5.89 8.94
CA LEU A 203 1.31 -4.76 8.81
C LEU A 203 1.64 -3.73 9.87
N GLN A 204 1.70 -2.47 9.45
CA GLN A 204 2.01 -1.36 10.34
C GLN A 204 0.93 -1.19 11.41
N THR A 205 1.35 -1.28 12.68
CA THR A 205 0.49 -1.29 13.88
C THR A 205 1.07 -0.53 15.08
N GLN A 206 1.79 0.56 14.83
CA GLN A 206 2.47 1.31 15.88
C GLN A 206 1.56 2.31 16.63
N GLY A 207 0.29 2.44 16.23
CA GLY A 207 -0.66 3.37 16.85
C GLY A 207 -0.41 4.82 16.41
N LEU A 208 -1.04 5.80 17.06
CA LEU A 208 -0.89 7.23 16.74
C LEU A 208 -1.05 7.57 15.24
N LEU A 209 -2.03 6.93 14.57
CA LEU A 209 -2.31 7.05 13.13
C LEU A 209 -1.42 6.19 12.20
N HIS A 210 -0.59 5.31 12.76
CA HIS A 210 0.12 4.24 12.06
C HIS A 210 -0.66 2.92 12.17
N ASP A 211 -1.88 2.92 11.65
CA ASP A 211 -2.80 1.77 11.75
C ASP A 211 -3.15 1.23 10.36
N THR A 212 -2.87 -0.06 10.14
CA THR A 212 -3.36 -0.84 9.00
C THR A 212 -4.63 -1.58 9.40
N TYR A 213 -5.63 -1.64 8.53
CA TYR A 213 -6.92 -2.28 8.84
C TYR A 213 -7.10 -3.58 8.06
N VAL A 214 -7.53 -4.62 8.76
CA VAL A 214 -7.86 -5.94 8.21
C VAL A 214 -9.35 -6.20 8.44
N TYR A 215 -10.13 -6.32 7.38
CA TYR A 215 -11.60 -6.43 7.44
C TYR A 215 -12.26 -5.33 8.29
N GLY A 216 -11.70 -4.12 8.25
CA GLY A 216 -12.14 -2.95 9.03
C GLY A 216 -11.76 -2.96 10.51
N VAL A 217 -11.11 -4.01 10.99
CA VAL A 217 -10.51 -4.05 12.32
C VAL A 217 -9.07 -3.57 12.23
N ASP A 218 -8.68 -2.69 13.13
CA ASP A 218 -7.29 -2.28 13.28
C ASP A 218 -6.41 -3.50 13.58
N ALA A 219 -5.38 -3.73 12.76
CA ALA A 219 -4.55 -4.92 12.84
C ALA A 219 -3.90 -5.10 14.21
N LYS A 220 -3.67 -4.03 14.98
CA LYS A 220 -3.11 -4.13 16.35
C LYS A 220 -4.00 -4.89 17.33
N GLN A 221 -5.26 -5.09 16.99
CA GLN A 221 -6.23 -5.81 17.82
C GLN A 221 -6.28 -7.32 17.53
N ILE A 222 -5.61 -7.78 16.47
CA ILE A 222 -5.56 -9.20 16.11
C ILE A 222 -4.16 -9.76 16.37
N ILE A 223 -4.10 -11.03 16.75
CA ILE A 223 -2.85 -11.78 16.76
C ILE A 223 -2.53 -12.24 15.33
N PRO A 224 -1.27 -12.62 15.03
CA PRO A 224 -0.91 -13.12 13.71
C PRO A 224 -1.79 -14.29 13.30
N THR A 225 -2.26 -14.26 12.05
CA THR A 225 -3.25 -15.20 11.53
C THR A 225 -3.00 -15.51 10.05
N LEU A 226 -3.68 -16.52 9.55
CA LEU A 226 -3.66 -16.90 8.14
C LEU A 226 -4.77 -16.20 7.38
N ILE A 227 -4.44 -15.75 6.17
CA ILE A 227 -5.42 -15.33 5.16
C ILE A 227 -5.06 -15.95 3.81
N TYR A 228 -6.05 -16.11 2.94
CA TYR A 228 -5.79 -16.43 1.55
C TYR A 228 -5.17 -15.20 0.86
N PRO A 229 -4.19 -15.41 -0.05
CA PRO A 229 -3.52 -14.29 -0.71
C PRO A 229 -4.49 -13.44 -1.56
N THR A 230 -5.53 -14.04 -2.15
CA THR A 230 -6.55 -13.35 -2.94
C THR A 230 -7.46 -12.42 -2.13
N GLU A 231 -7.56 -12.59 -0.80
CA GLU A 231 -8.33 -11.68 0.05
C GLU A 231 -7.76 -10.25 -0.01
N VAL A 232 -6.43 -10.14 -0.08
CA VAL A 232 -5.73 -8.86 -0.20
C VAL A 232 -6.11 -8.14 -1.51
N MET A 233 -6.29 -8.89 -2.60
CA MET A 233 -6.69 -8.34 -3.91
C MET A 233 -8.13 -7.78 -3.90
N ASP A 234 -8.98 -8.21 -2.98
CA ASP A 234 -10.34 -7.68 -2.79
C ASP A 234 -10.42 -6.60 -1.69
N GLY A 235 -9.27 -6.11 -1.22
CA GLY A 235 -9.19 -5.01 -0.27
C GLY A 235 -9.50 -5.43 1.17
N ALA A 236 -9.24 -6.69 1.53
CA ALA A 236 -9.29 -7.12 2.94
C ALA A 236 -8.32 -6.33 3.82
N ILE A 237 -7.23 -5.81 3.25
CA ILE A 237 -6.25 -4.95 3.92
C ILE A 237 -6.29 -3.57 3.29
N VAL A 238 -6.42 -2.53 4.13
CA VAL A 238 -6.35 -1.12 3.68
C VAL A 238 -5.40 -0.32 4.57
N SER A 239 -4.77 0.69 3.96
CA SER A 239 -3.86 1.58 4.67
C SER A 239 -4.65 2.62 5.46
N GLY A 240 -4.27 2.82 6.73
CA GLY A 240 -4.61 4.01 7.50
C GLY A 240 -3.37 4.79 7.92
N ASN A 241 -2.22 4.42 7.40
CA ASN A 241 -0.91 4.77 7.93
C ASN A 241 -0.53 6.24 7.71
N CYS A 242 0.11 6.84 8.70
CA CYS A 242 0.78 8.14 8.66
C CYS A 242 2.31 7.99 8.87
N VAL A 243 2.98 7.05 8.21
CA VAL A 243 4.45 6.83 8.27
C VAL A 243 5.17 7.56 7.11
N SER A 244 6.50 7.56 7.10
CA SER A 244 7.33 8.03 5.97
C SER A 244 6.72 7.63 4.63
N ALA A 245 6.70 8.56 3.69
CA ALA A 245 5.96 8.36 2.46
C ALA A 245 6.58 7.28 1.57
N CYS A 246 7.90 7.11 1.62
CA CYS A 246 8.65 6.22 0.75
C CYS A 246 8.38 4.72 1.00
N ASP A 247 8.29 4.32 2.25
CA ASP A 247 8.18 2.93 2.73
C ASP A 247 6.73 2.54 3.08
N LYS A 248 5.82 3.52 3.17
CA LYS A 248 4.37 3.29 3.36
C LYS A 248 3.76 2.37 2.30
N ASN A 249 2.99 1.39 2.77
CA ASN A 249 2.06 0.64 1.94
C ASN A 249 0.75 1.42 1.84
N THR A 250 0.49 1.97 0.65
CA THR A 250 -0.82 2.54 0.32
C THR A 250 -1.84 1.41 0.12
N THR A 251 -3.13 1.72 0.12
CA THR A 251 -4.16 0.75 -0.25
C THR A 251 -3.93 0.21 -1.68
N TYR A 252 -3.40 1.02 -2.60
CA TYR A 252 -2.98 0.60 -3.94
C TYR A 252 -1.91 -0.49 -3.88
N HIS A 253 -0.91 -0.32 -3.02
CA HIS A 253 0.16 -1.31 -2.80
C HIS A 253 -0.41 -2.62 -2.25
N HIS A 254 -1.28 -2.58 -1.23
CA HIS A 254 -1.93 -3.77 -0.70
C HIS A 254 -2.72 -4.50 -1.79
N LEU A 255 -3.62 -3.80 -2.49
CA LEU A 255 -4.45 -4.33 -3.57
C LEU A 255 -3.64 -4.97 -4.72
N ASN A 256 -2.41 -4.51 -4.92
CA ASN A 256 -1.52 -4.96 -6.00
C ASN A 256 -0.25 -5.64 -5.46
N ASN A 257 -0.26 -6.22 -4.25
CA ASN A 257 0.96 -6.72 -3.59
C ASN A 257 1.82 -7.59 -4.54
N PRO A 258 3.02 -7.12 -4.94
CA PRO A 258 3.84 -7.78 -5.96
C PRO A 258 4.45 -9.10 -5.47
N ILE A 259 4.72 -9.25 -4.17
CA ILE A 259 5.20 -10.52 -3.59
C ILE A 259 4.13 -11.60 -3.78
N ILE A 260 2.86 -11.29 -3.50
CA ILE A 260 1.76 -12.24 -3.74
C ILE A 260 1.65 -12.59 -5.22
N GLN A 261 1.75 -11.61 -6.12
CA GLN A 261 1.66 -11.85 -7.56
C GLN A 261 2.80 -12.73 -8.08
N GLU A 262 4.04 -12.47 -7.67
CA GLU A 262 5.21 -13.28 -8.04
C GLU A 262 5.14 -14.69 -7.43
N LEU A 263 4.72 -14.82 -6.16
CA LEU A 263 4.51 -16.14 -5.55
C LEU A 263 3.48 -16.98 -6.31
N TYR A 264 2.41 -16.37 -6.83
CA TYR A 264 1.47 -17.07 -7.71
C TYR A 264 2.07 -17.47 -9.06
N LYS A 265 2.94 -16.64 -9.66
CA LYS A 265 3.61 -16.97 -10.93
C LYS A 265 4.59 -18.13 -10.77
N HIS A 266 5.24 -18.22 -9.62
CA HIS A 266 6.24 -19.25 -9.29
C HIS A 266 5.61 -20.53 -8.70
N HIS A 267 4.35 -20.47 -8.26
CA HIS A 267 3.60 -21.61 -7.77
C HIS A 267 3.46 -22.73 -8.82
N GLY A 268 3.91 -23.93 -8.48
CA GLY A 268 3.89 -25.10 -9.37
C GLY A 268 5.03 -25.11 -10.39
N VAL A 269 5.92 -24.09 -10.37
CA VAL A 269 7.08 -23.98 -11.26
C VAL A 269 8.36 -24.36 -10.50
N ASP A 270 8.71 -23.58 -9.48
CA ASP A 270 9.90 -23.77 -8.66
C ASP A 270 9.61 -23.72 -7.15
N LEU A 271 8.37 -23.39 -6.76
CA LEU A 271 7.89 -23.45 -5.38
C LEU A 271 6.42 -23.87 -5.29
N ASN A 272 5.99 -24.30 -4.11
CA ASN A 272 4.59 -24.49 -3.74
C ASN A 272 4.17 -23.35 -2.79
N PHE A 273 3.44 -22.35 -3.31
CA PHE A 273 2.95 -21.24 -2.50
C PHE A 273 1.79 -21.69 -1.60
N ILE A 274 2.02 -21.68 -0.28
CA ILE A 274 1.09 -22.25 0.69
C ILE A 274 0.05 -21.25 1.19
N GLY A 275 0.41 -19.98 1.35
CA GLY A 275 -0.49 -18.94 1.84
C GLY A 275 0.23 -17.79 2.54
N VAL A 276 -0.56 -16.89 3.12
CA VAL A 276 -0.07 -15.67 3.79
C VAL A 276 -0.34 -15.73 5.29
N ILE A 277 0.68 -15.42 6.08
CA ILE A 277 0.59 -15.11 7.50
C ILE A 277 0.63 -13.59 7.62
N ILE A 278 -0.45 -12.95 8.03
CA ILE A 278 -0.39 -11.54 8.41
C ILE A 278 0.09 -11.43 9.86
N THR A 279 0.91 -10.43 10.13
CA THR A 279 1.45 -10.16 11.47
C THR A 279 1.57 -8.66 11.73
N ASN A 280 1.97 -8.32 12.95
CA ASN A 280 1.94 -6.96 13.48
C ASN A 280 3.34 -6.37 13.60
N GLU A 281 3.45 -5.06 13.42
CA GLU A 281 4.62 -4.25 13.78
C GLU A 281 4.31 -3.45 15.05
N ASN A 282 4.78 -3.96 16.19
CA ASN A 282 4.37 -3.44 17.50
C ASN A 282 5.38 -2.46 18.08
N VAL A 283 4.94 -1.57 18.97
CA VAL A 283 5.85 -0.67 19.71
C VAL A 283 6.52 -1.38 20.87
N TYR A 284 5.76 -2.12 21.68
CA TYR A 284 6.26 -2.71 22.91
C TYR A 284 6.90 -4.06 22.69
N LEU A 285 8.07 -4.29 23.29
CA LEU A 285 8.84 -5.52 23.15
C LEU A 285 8.04 -6.79 23.44
N ALA A 286 7.19 -6.80 24.48
CA ALA A 286 6.37 -7.96 24.80
C ALA A 286 5.35 -8.31 23.70
N ASP A 287 4.86 -7.31 22.96
CA ASP A 287 3.96 -7.51 21.83
C ASP A 287 4.73 -7.95 20.57
N LYS A 288 5.94 -7.43 20.34
CA LYS A 288 6.88 -7.94 19.32
C LYS A 288 7.22 -9.41 19.56
N GLU A 289 7.49 -9.78 20.81
CA GLU A 289 7.74 -11.18 21.19
C GLU A 289 6.52 -12.06 20.96
N ARG A 290 5.33 -11.59 21.35
CA ARG A 290 4.08 -12.32 21.18
C ARG A 290 3.78 -12.58 19.70
N SER A 291 3.81 -11.53 18.88
CA SER A 291 3.53 -11.62 17.45
C SER A 291 4.53 -12.53 16.75
N SER A 292 5.83 -12.27 16.88
CA SER A 292 6.88 -13.09 16.23
C SER A 292 6.92 -14.55 16.72
N ASN A 293 6.63 -14.84 17.99
CA ASN A 293 6.47 -16.22 18.47
C ASN A 293 5.30 -16.92 17.77
N TYR A 294 4.18 -16.22 17.60
CA TYR A 294 2.99 -16.76 16.95
C TYR A 294 3.21 -16.96 15.44
N THR A 295 3.86 -16.00 14.76
CA THR A 295 4.26 -16.11 13.36
C THR A 295 5.15 -17.34 13.14
N ALA A 296 6.23 -17.50 13.92
CA ALA A 296 7.12 -18.64 13.79
C ALA A 296 6.42 -19.98 14.06
N LYS A 297 5.50 -20.01 15.03
CA LYS A 297 4.64 -21.16 15.28
C LYS A 297 3.76 -21.48 14.08
N LEU A 298 3.11 -20.48 13.46
CA LEU A 298 2.26 -20.68 12.29
C LEU A 298 3.05 -21.18 11.07
N ALA A 299 4.22 -20.59 10.80
CA ALA A 299 5.11 -21.05 9.73
C ALA A 299 5.50 -22.53 9.91
N LYS A 300 5.86 -22.93 11.13
CA LYS A 300 6.16 -24.34 11.45
C LYS A 300 4.92 -25.23 11.39
N PHE A 301 3.77 -24.74 11.84
CA PHE A 301 2.51 -25.48 11.84
C PHE A 301 2.05 -25.80 10.43
N LEU A 302 2.28 -24.90 9.48
CA LEU A 302 2.05 -25.11 8.05
C LEU A 302 3.11 -26.02 7.40
N GLY A 303 4.21 -26.32 8.10
CA GLY A 303 5.30 -27.13 7.59
C GLY A 303 6.07 -26.46 6.46
N LEU A 304 6.24 -25.13 6.49
CA LEU A 304 6.95 -24.40 5.45
C LEU A 304 8.44 -24.75 5.41
N ASP A 305 9.00 -24.80 4.20
CA ASP A 305 10.44 -24.94 3.96
C ASP A 305 11.12 -23.55 3.84
N GLY A 306 10.37 -22.55 3.37
CA GLY A 306 10.84 -21.17 3.22
C GLY A 306 9.74 -20.11 3.44
N VAL A 307 10.15 -18.90 3.81
CA VAL A 307 9.27 -17.75 4.06
C VAL A 307 9.88 -16.48 3.49
N ILE A 308 9.10 -15.72 2.74
CA ILE A 308 9.39 -14.32 2.43
C ILE A 308 8.77 -13.46 3.54
N ILE A 309 9.49 -12.46 4.05
CA ILE A 309 8.99 -11.55 5.09
C ILE A 309 9.14 -10.13 4.55
N SER A 310 8.04 -9.38 4.42
CA SER A 310 8.11 -7.95 4.06
C SER A 310 7.70 -7.09 5.23
N GLN A 311 8.43 -6.00 5.44
CA GLN A 311 8.18 -4.96 6.43
C GLN A 311 7.30 -3.82 5.88
N GLU A 312 6.79 -2.96 6.76
CA GLU A 312 6.29 -1.62 6.46
C GLU A 312 6.84 -0.55 7.42
N GLY A 313 7.52 0.46 6.87
CA GLY A 313 8.11 1.56 7.64
C GLY A 313 9.55 1.24 8.07
N PHE A 314 10.11 2.00 9.01
CA PHE A 314 11.53 1.87 9.37
C PHE A 314 11.81 2.13 10.85
N GLY A 315 12.98 1.69 11.32
CA GLY A 315 13.45 1.91 12.68
C GLY A 315 12.86 0.93 13.67
N ASN A 316 11.68 1.23 14.24
CA ASN A 316 11.04 0.32 15.19
C ASN A 316 10.54 -1.01 14.54
N PRO A 317 9.95 -1.03 13.32
CA PRO A 317 9.58 -2.27 12.66
C PRO A 317 10.79 -3.17 12.32
N ASP A 318 12.00 -2.62 12.15
CA ASP A 318 13.21 -3.41 11.87
C ASP A 318 13.42 -4.51 12.93
N THR A 319 13.15 -4.20 14.21
CA THR A 319 13.21 -5.19 15.28
C THR A 319 12.15 -6.29 15.13
N ASP A 320 10.93 -5.96 14.66
CA ASP A 320 9.92 -6.98 14.37
C ASP A 320 10.35 -7.87 13.20
N LEU A 321 10.94 -7.28 12.15
CA LEU A 321 11.43 -7.99 10.96
C LEU A 321 12.52 -8.99 11.33
N ILE A 322 13.55 -8.52 12.02
CA ILE A 322 14.68 -9.36 12.46
C ILE A 322 14.20 -10.42 13.47
N MET A 323 13.27 -10.09 14.37
CA MET A 323 12.73 -11.07 15.32
C MET A 323 11.90 -12.16 14.63
N ASN A 324 11.08 -11.82 13.63
CA ASN A 324 10.38 -12.80 12.81
C ASN A 324 11.39 -13.69 12.06
N CYS A 325 12.35 -13.10 11.35
CA CYS A 325 13.41 -13.82 10.64
C CYS A 325 14.12 -14.84 11.55
N LYS A 326 14.71 -14.35 12.65
CA LYS A 326 15.46 -15.18 13.61
C LYS A 326 14.64 -16.35 14.14
N LYS A 327 13.40 -16.09 14.58
CA LYS A 327 12.56 -17.14 15.20
C LYS A 327 12.08 -18.17 14.18
N ILE A 328 11.86 -17.76 12.93
CA ILE A 328 11.51 -18.69 11.85
C ILE A 328 12.72 -19.56 11.47
N GLU A 329 13.91 -18.97 11.30
CA GLU A 329 15.17 -19.71 11.03
C GLU A 329 15.52 -20.69 12.15
N LEU A 330 15.31 -20.33 13.41
CA LEU A 330 15.50 -21.23 14.56
C LEU A 330 14.57 -22.46 14.53
N ASN A 331 13.52 -22.46 13.71
CA ASN A 331 12.67 -23.62 13.46
C ASN A 331 13.07 -24.42 12.22
N GLY A 332 14.20 -24.10 11.59
CA GLY A 332 14.73 -24.79 10.42
C GLY A 332 14.08 -24.34 9.09
N ILE A 333 13.39 -23.20 9.08
CA ILE A 333 12.67 -22.66 7.91
C ILE A 333 13.49 -21.50 7.35
N LYS A 334 13.76 -21.52 6.04
CA LYS A 334 14.57 -20.47 5.40
C LYS A 334 13.81 -19.17 5.25
N THR A 335 14.50 -18.05 5.41
CA THR A 335 13.90 -16.72 5.35
C THR A 335 14.57 -15.83 4.32
N VAL A 336 13.78 -15.03 3.64
CA VAL A 336 14.21 -13.87 2.86
C VAL A 336 13.46 -12.66 3.39
N ILE A 337 14.16 -11.64 3.84
CA ILE A 337 13.54 -10.39 4.28
C ILE A 337 13.55 -9.36 3.14
N VAL A 338 12.46 -8.61 3.02
CA VAL A 338 12.28 -7.50 2.08
C VAL A 338 12.02 -6.23 2.89
N THR A 339 12.88 -5.23 2.72
CA THR A 339 12.87 -3.98 3.49
C THR A 339 13.48 -2.84 2.66
N ASP A 340 13.70 -1.67 3.24
CA ASP A 340 14.51 -0.60 2.68
C ASP A 340 15.71 -0.28 3.58
N GLU A 341 16.42 0.81 3.28
CA GLU A 341 17.61 1.21 4.01
C GLU A 341 17.54 2.66 4.44
N TYR A 342 17.95 2.91 5.69
CA TYR A 342 18.15 4.25 6.23
C TYR A 342 19.65 4.45 6.52
N ALA A 343 20.45 4.40 5.45
CA ALA A 343 21.91 4.39 5.52
C ALA A 343 22.55 5.79 5.53
N GLY A 344 21.75 6.83 5.77
CA GLY A 344 22.20 8.23 5.72
C GLY A 344 22.47 8.72 4.30
N ARG A 345 22.68 10.03 4.14
CA ARG A 345 22.78 10.69 2.82
C ARG A 345 23.97 10.21 1.98
N ASP A 346 25.02 9.74 2.64
CA ASP A 346 26.22 9.19 2.01
C ASP A 346 26.16 7.66 1.84
N GLY A 347 25.13 7.00 2.36
CA GLY A 347 24.95 5.55 2.33
C GLY A 347 25.94 4.77 3.21
N LEU A 348 26.61 5.44 4.17
CA LEU A 348 27.65 4.82 5.00
C LEU A 348 27.18 4.45 6.41
N SER A 349 25.96 4.83 6.79
CA SER A 349 25.39 4.48 8.09
C SER A 349 24.89 3.04 8.09
N GLN A 350 24.66 2.49 9.29
CA GLN A 350 24.01 1.20 9.43
C GLN A 350 22.58 1.27 8.86
N SER A 351 22.29 0.44 7.86
CA SER A 351 21.04 0.53 7.09
C SER A 351 19.77 0.21 7.90
N LEU A 352 19.85 -0.75 8.83
CA LEU A 352 18.74 -1.20 9.67
C LEU A 352 19.04 -0.98 11.15
N ALA A 353 18.02 -0.66 11.94
CA ALA A 353 18.17 -0.45 13.39
C ALA A 353 18.47 -1.74 14.17
N ASP A 354 18.14 -2.91 13.61
CA ASP A 354 18.41 -4.23 14.20
C ASP A 354 19.03 -5.17 13.16
N ALA A 355 19.78 -6.18 13.61
CA ALA A 355 20.38 -7.19 12.75
C ALA A 355 20.65 -8.49 13.53
N ASP A 356 20.59 -9.63 12.83
CA ASP A 356 20.94 -10.94 13.40
C ASP A 356 21.72 -11.78 12.36
N PRO A 357 22.75 -12.56 12.76
CA PRO A 357 23.51 -13.41 11.84
C PRO A 357 22.67 -14.44 11.05
N LEU A 358 21.44 -14.74 11.49
CA LEU A 358 20.52 -15.61 10.75
C LEU A 358 19.85 -14.91 9.55
N ALA A 359 19.80 -13.57 9.52
CA ALA A 359 19.27 -12.80 8.40
C ALA A 359 20.28 -12.76 7.24
N THR A 360 20.37 -13.88 6.52
CA THR A 360 21.41 -14.11 5.49
C THR A 360 20.95 -13.79 4.06
N ALA A 361 19.66 -13.53 3.85
CA ALA A 361 19.09 -13.15 2.56
C ALA A 361 18.18 -11.92 2.73
N VAL A 362 18.65 -10.79 2.19
CA VAL A 362 17.99 -9.48 2.30
C VAL A 362 17.79 -8.92 0.91
N VAL A 363 16.56 -8.51 0.60
CA VAL A 363 16.21 -7.71 -0.57
C VAL A 363 15.84 -6.31 -0.07
N THR A 364 16.45 -5.30 -0.67
CA THR A 364 16.30 -3.90 -0.25
C THR A 364 15.68 -3.08 -1.37
N GLY A 365 14.75 -2.20 -1.01
CA GLY A 365 14.15 -1.15 -1.85
C GLY A 365 15.04 0.10 -2.01
N GLY A 366 16.30 0.07 -1.53
CA GLY A 366 17.27 1.15 -1.64
C GLY A 366 17.29 2.10 -0.42
N ASN A 367 18.19 3.08 -0.47
CA ASN A 367 18.43 4.02 0.62
C ASN A 367 17.44 5.21 0.60
N ALA A 368 16.58 5.32 1.59
CA ALA A 368 15.57 6.37 1.72
C ALA A 368 16.16 7.77 1.99
N ASN A 369 17.42 7.86 2.44
CA ASN A 369 18.06 9.13 2.80
C ASN A 369 18.75 9.86 1.63
N GLU A 370 18.69 9.34 0.40
CA GLU A 370 19.28 10.03 -0.75
C GLU A 370 18.61 11.40 -0.95
N VAL A 371 19.41 12.47 -1.04
CA VAL A 371 18.90 13.84 -1.24
C VAL A 371 18.60 14.08 -2.71
N ILE A 372 17.42 14.64 -2.98
CA ILE A 372 16.93 15.01 -4.29
C ILE A 372 16.46 16.47 -4.31
N VAL A 373 16.59 17.10 -5.47
CA VAL A 373 15.99 18.42 -5.73
C VAL A 373 14.82 18.23 -6.70
N LEU A 374 13.61 18.48 -6.21
CA LEU A 374 12.40 18.48 -7.00
C LEU A 374 12.18 19.88 -7.60
N PRO A 375 12.01 20.02 -8.92
CA PRO A 375 11.77 21.32 -9.54
C PRO A 375 10.40 21.90 -9.12
N PRO A 376 10.17 23.21 -9.28
CA PRO A 376 8.83 23.78 -9.16
C PRO A 376 7.91 23.18 -10.24
N MET A 377 6.64 23.02 -9.89
CA MET A 377 5.58 22.58 -10.80
C MET A 377 4.60 23.73 -11.07
N ASP A 378 3.95 23.74 -12.23
CA ASP A 378 3.01 24.80 -12.61
C ASP A 378 1.76 24.80 -11.71
N GLU A 379 1.33 23.62 -11.24
CA GLU A 379 0.18 23.45 -10.35
C GLU A 379 0.51 22.53 -9.17
N VAL A 380 -0.02 22.89 -8.01
CA VAL A 380 0.07 22.09 -6.77
C VAL A 380 -1.34 21.69 -6.36
N ILE A 381 -1.57 20.38 -6.31
CA ILE A 381 -2.80 19.78 -5.84
C ILE A 381 -2.64 19.48 -4.35
N GLY A 382 -3.32 20.28 -3.52
CA GLY A 382 -3.23 20.21 -2.06
C GLY A 382 -2.54 21.44 -1.47
N SER A 383 -1.47 21.26 -0.69
CA SER A 383 -0.78 22.34 0.02
C SER A 383 0.70 22.05 0.29
N TYR A 384 1.52 23.08 0.19
CA TYR A 384 2.94 23.07 0.58
C TYR A 384 3.20 23.23 2.09
N ALA A 385 2.16 23.43 2.90
CA ALA A 385 2.31 23.82 4.31
C ALA A 385 3.21 22.88 5.15
N TYR A 386 3.43 21.65 4.70
CA TYR A 386 4.14 20.61 5.44
C TYR A 386 5.50 20.24 4.85
N VAL A 387 5.90 20.81 3.70
CA VAL A 387 7.13 20.40 2.98
C VAL A 387 8.39 20.57 3.82
N ASN A 388 8.51 21.64 4.61
CA ASN A 388 9.70 21.86 5.44
C ASN A 388 9.78 20.96 6.68
N THR A 389 8.67 20.30 7.03
CA THR A 389 8.56 19.46 8.22
C THR A 389 8.28 18.00 7.88
N ILE A 390 8.14 17.67 6.60
CA ILE A 390 7.86 16.32 6.14
C ILE A 390 9.01 15.38 6.53
N ALA A 391 8.76 14.10 6.75
CA ALA A 391 9.83 13.10 6.85
C ALA A 391 10.77 13.19 5.62
N GLY A 392 12.07 13.29 5.86
CA GLY A 392 13.10 13.57 4.84
C GLY A 392 13.31 15.07 4.52
N GLY A 393 12.42 15.93 4.99
CA GLY A 393 12.51 17.39 4.87
C GLY A 393 13.18 18.06 6.06
N PHE A 394 13.52 19.33 5.86
CA PHE A 394 14.18 20.17 6.84
C PHE A 394 13.80 21.64 6.62
N ASP A 395 14.11 22.50 7.60
CA ASP A 395 13.88 23.93 7.45
C ASP A 395 14.64 24.47 6.22
N GLY A 396 13.91 25.10 5.30
CA GLY A 396 14.43 25.52 4.00
C GLY A 396 14.32 24.49 2.87
N SER A 397 13.69 23.32 3.08
CA SER A 397 13.41 22.36 2.00
C SER A 397 12.66 23.01 0.84
N LEU A 398 11.57 23.74 1.10
CA LEU A 398 10.89 24.56 0.10
C LEU A 398 11.69 25.86 -0.12
N ARG A 399 12.32 25.98 -1.28
CA ARG A 399 13.12 27.13 -1.67
C ARG A 399 12.24 28.27 -2.21
N ALA A 400 12.81 29.48 -2.24
CA ALA A 400 12.11 30.68 -2.71
C ALA A 400 11.68 30.63 -4.20
N ASP A 401 12.36 29.82 -5.01
CA ASP A 401 12.02 29.57 -6.42
C ASP A 401 10.94 28.49 -6.60
N GLY A 402 10.43 27.90 -5.52
CA GLY A 402 9.42 26.85 -5.52
C GLY A 402 9.98 25.43 -5.71
N SER A 403 11.29 25.26 -5.87
CA SER A 403 11.93 23.95 -5.82
C SER A 403 11.95 23.38 -4.39
N ILE A 404 12.03 22.05 -4.26
CA ILE A 404 12.07 21.36 -2.97
C ILE A 404 13.36 20.54 -2.90
N GLU A 405 14.20 20.80 -1.90
CA GLU A 405 15.33 19.93 -1.55
C GLU A 405 14.96 19.06 -0.34
N VAL A 406 14.98 17.75 -0.54
CA VAL A 406 14.44 16.77 0.43
C VAL A 406 15.12 15.43 0.23
N GLU A 407 15.05 14.54 1.20
CA GLU A 407 15.40 13.13 1.00
C GLU A 407 14.27 12.40 0.25
N ILE A 408 14.59 11.36 -0.53
CA ILE A 408 13.57 10.58 -1.25
C ILE A 408 12.53 9.95 -0.32
N GLN A 409 12.82 9.89 0.99
CA GLN A 409 11.88 9.57 2.06
C GLN A 409 10.52 10.31 1.95
N ALA A 410 10.52 11.54 1.41
CA ALA A 410 9.32 12.34 1.23
C ALA A 410 8.45 11.93 0.02
N ILE A 411 8.97 11.09 -0.88
CA ILE A 411 8.31 10.71 -2.13
C ILE A 411 7.47 9.44 -1.90
N THR A 412 6.17 9.50 -2.21
CA THR A 412 5.25 8.40 -1.93
C THR A 412 5.62 7.12 -2.69
N GLY A 413 5.94 6.05 -1.96
CA GLY A 413 6.28 4.73 -2.50
C GLY A 413 7.70 4.57 -3.03
N ALA A 414 8.61 5.51 -2.74
CA ALA A 414 9.96 5.49 -3.29
C ALA A 414 10.81 4.27 -2.91
N THR A 415 10.75 3.82 -1.66
CA THR A 415 11.50 2.66 -1.17
C THR A 415 10.54 1.57 -0.69
N ASN A 416 9.36 1.46 -1.31
CA ASN A 416 8.30 0.58 -0.85
C ASN A 416 8.78 -0.88 -0.64
N GLU A 417 8.59 -1.37 0.57
CA GLU A 417 9.15 -2.64 1.07
C GLU A 417 8.40 -3.89 0.60
N LEU A 418 7.45 -3.74 -0.32
CA LEU A 418 6.91 -4.87 -1.10
C LEU A 418 7.66 -5.07 -2.41
N GLY A 419 8.50 -4.11 -2.84
CA GLY A 419 9.16 -4.13 -4.14
C GLY A 419 8.29 -3.54 -5.26
N PHE A 420 7.42 -2.57 -4.94
CA PHE A 420 6.57 -1.91 -5.94
C PHE A 420 7.32 -0.91 -6.83
N ASN A 421 8.50 -0.47 -6.39
CA ASN A 421 9.36 0.46 -7.12
C ASN A 421 10.59 -0.24 -7.71
N LYS A 422 11.36 0.49 -8.53
CA LYS A 422 12.51 -0.02 -9.28
C LYS A 422 13.84 0.07 -8.56
N LEU A 423 13.86 0.70 -7.37
CA LEU A 423 15.08 0.81 -6.58
C LEU A 423 15.45 -0.55 -5.98
N SER A 424 16.75 -0.85 -6.00
CA SER A 424 17.31 -2.03 -5.36
C SER A 424 18.80 -1.81 -5.13
N ALA A 425 19.31 -2.27 -3.98
CA ALA A 425 20.75 -2.37 -3.77
C ALA A 425 21.27 -3.74 -4.17
N LYS A 426 22.51 -3.78 -4.69
CA LYS A 426 23.22 -5.02 -5.05
C LYS A 426 24.58 -5.00 -4.37
N THR A 427 24.90 -6.08 -3.66
CA THR A 427 26.28 -6.32 -3.22
C THR A 427 27.13 -6.54 -4.46
N ILE A 428 28.13 -5.68 -4.66
CA ILE A 428 29.11 -5.76 -5.78
C ILE A 428 30.30 -6.61 -5.37
#